data_AF-A0A1Q9T385-F1
#
_entry.id   AF-A0A1Q9T385-F1
#
_cell.length_a   1.000
_cell.length_b   1.000
_cell.length_c   1.000
_cell.angle_alpha   90.00
_cell.angle_beta   90.00
_cell.angle_gamma   90.00
#
_symmetry.space_group_name_H-M   'P 1'
#
loop_
_entity.id
_entity.type
_entity.pdbx_description
1 polymer ?
#
loop_
_entity_poly.entity_id
_entity_poly.type
_entity_poly.pdbx_seq_one_letter_code
_entity_poly.pdbx_strand_id
1 'polypeptide(L)'
;MLYLNRDQIGIPEDLPTAMLPALHSTFAGAQIQLLEQPPIFIDITPVDEPSFSVCFYFPHMASCDGTTEQQALVALCMAQECRKHGIRIVMASDDASFVCAVEEGDTVADLLEEDRWKLMDTEFGEGDVMQSPTRTDQRD
;
A
#
# COMPACT_ATOMS: atom_id res chain seq x y z
N MET A 1 -3.56 -8.14 2.51
CA MET A 1 -3.30 -6.71 2.82
C MET A 1 -3.98 -5.81 1.81
N LEU A 2 -4.48 -4.65 2.24
CA LEU A 2 -5.02 -3.61 1.36
C LEU A 2 -4.06 -2.42 1.26
N TYR A 3 -4.06 -1.74 0.12
CA TYR A 3 -3.38 -0.47 -0.12
C TYR A 3 -4.41 0.58 -0.53
N LEU A 4 -4.64 1.55 0.34
CA LEU A 4 -5.69 2.54 0.16
C LEU A 4 -5.08 3.89 -0.25
N ASN A 5 -5.75 4.59 -1.16
CA ASN A 5 -5.40 5.97 -1.46
C ASN A 5 -5.73 6.88 -0.27
N ARG A 6 -4.69 7.45 0.36
CA ARG A 6 -4.81 8.31 1.54
C ARG A 6 -5.42 9.68 1.23
N ASP A 7 -5.22 10.16 0.00
CA ASP A 7 -5.56 11.53 -0.41
C ASP A 7 -6.89 11.60 -1.18
N GLN A 8 -7.55 10.46 -1.44
CA GLN A 8 -8.77 10.33 -2.23
C GLN A 8 -8.67 10.89 -3.67
N ILE A 9 -7.44 11.05 -4.18
CA ILE A 9 -7.16 11.57 -5.54
C ILE A 9 -7.36 10.47 -6.61
N GLY A 10 -7.31 9.20 -6.22
CA GLY A 10 -7.33 8.03 -7.09
C GLY A 10 -5.92 7.47 -7.34
N ILE A 11 -5.77 6.14 -7.27
CA ILE A 11 -4.53 5.44 -7.65
C ILE A 11 -4.33 5.65 -9.16
N PRO A 12 -3.11 6.00 -9.63
CA PRO A 12 -2.86 6.22 -11.05
C PRO A 12 -3.12 4.95 -11.87
N GLU A 13 -3.85 5.06 -12.98
CA GLU A 13 -4.17 3.90 -13.84
C GLU A 13 -2.92 3.23 -14.44
N ASP A 14 -1.84 3.99 -14.62
CA ASP A 14 -0.54 3.50 -15.12
C ASP A 14 0.34 2.89 -14.02
N LEU A 15 -0.07 2.96 -12.75
CA LEU A 15 0.69 2.45 -11.60
C LEU A 15 1.14 0.99 -11.74
N PRO A 16 0.31 0.04 -12.23
CA PRO A 16 0.72 -1.36 -12.34
C PRO A 16 1.92 -1.53 -13.27
N THR A 17 1.98 -0.73 -14.34
CA THR A 17 3.13 -0.72 -15.26
C THR A 17 4.30 0.05 -14.67
N ALA A 18 4.04 1.20 -14.06
CA ALA A 18 5.07 2.08 -13.51
C ALA A 18 5.86 1.43 -12.37
N MET A 19 5.24 0.52 -11.60
CA MET A 19 5.91 -0.16 -10.50
C MET A 19 6.72 -1.39 -10.90
N LEU A 20 6.59 -1.90 -12.13
CA LEU A 20 7.34 -3.10 -12.58
C LEU A 20 8.86 -2.98 -12.39
N PRO A 21 9.52 -1.85 -12.72
CA PRO A 21 10.97 -1.71 -12.48
C PRO A 21 11.35 -1.82 -11.00
N ALA A 22 10.54 -1.22 -10.12
CA ALA A 22 10.77 -1.30 -8.67
C ALA A 22 10.58 -2.74 -8.17
N LEU A 23 9.51 -3.42 -8.62
CA LEU A 23 9.26 -4.81 -8.26
C LEU A 23 10.37 -5.75 -8.76
N HIS A 24 10.87 -5.58 -9.98
CA HIS A 24 12.00 -6.37 -10.50
C HIS A 24 13.29 -6.15 -9.72
N SER A 25 13.52 -4.93 -9.21
CA SER A 25 14.68 -4.64 -8.35
C SER A 25 14.52 -5.25 -6.97
N THR A 26 13.31 -5.20 -6.41
CA THR A 26 12.99 -5.70 -5.06
C THR A 26 12.98 -7.22 -5.00
N PHE A 27 12.35 -7.86 -5.98
CA PHE A 27 12.25 -9.33 -6.10
C PHE A 27 13.21 -9.82 -7.19
N ALA A 28 14.50 -9.62 -6.95
CA ALA A 28 15.54 -9.96 -7.91
C ALA A 28 15.48 -11.45 -8.31
N GLY A 29 15.35 -11.72 -9.61
CA GLY A 29 15.23 -13.08 -10.15
C GLY A 29 13.81 -13.66 -10.12
N ALA A 30 12.84 -12.96 -9.56
CA ALA A 30 11.43 -13.36 -9.65
C ALA A 30 10.91 -13.26 -11.09
N GLN A 31 10.00 -14.16 -11.44
CA GLN A 31 9.15 -13.98 -12.61
C GLN A 31 8.01 -13.03 -12.24
N ILE A 32 7.89 -11.91 -12.95
CA ILE A 32 6.84 -10.91 -12.73
C ILE A 32 6.03 -10.76 -14.01
N GLN A 33 4.71 -10.88 -13.89
CA GLN A 33 3.79 -10.83 -15.02
C GLN A 33 2.66 -9.84 -14.74
N LEU A 34 2.50 -8.83 -15.61
CA LEU A 34 1.34 -7.96 -15.64
C LEU A 34 0.21 -8.62 -16.45
N LEU A 35 -0.99 -8.68 -15.86
CA LEU A 35 -2.21 -9.14 -16.49
C LEU A 35 -3.19 -7.96 -16.61
N GLU A 36 -3.28 -7.37 -17.80
CA GLU A 36 -4.07 -6.15 -18.07
C GLU A 36 -5.59 -6.41 -18.25
N GLN A 37 -6.09 -7.55 -17.78
CA GLN A 37 -7.51 -7.89 -17.83
C GLN A 37 -8.15 -7.45 -16.51
N PRO A 38 -9.27 -6.72 -16.50
CA PRO A 38 -9.85 -6.25 -15.25
C PRO A 38 -10.40 -7.40 -14.38
N PRO A 39 -10.14 -7.39 -13.05
CA PRO A 39 -9.28 -6.41 -12.36
C PRO A 39 -7.80 -6.65 -12.70
N ILE A 40 -7.01 -5.57 -12.88
CA ILE A 40 -5.60 -5.70 -13.30
C ILE A 40 -4.80 -6.41 -12.20
N PHE A 41 -3.94 -7.36 -12.59
CA PHE A 41 -3.07 -8.08 -11.65
C PHE A 41 -1.59 -7.96 -12.01
N ILE A 42 -0.74 -8.03 -10.99
CA ILE A 42 0.67 -8.36 -11.14
C ILE A 42 0.91 -9.66 -10.38
N ASP A 43 1.25 -10.73 -11.10
CA ASP A 43 1.68 -11.98 -10.50
C ASP A 43 3.20 -11.96 -10.30
N ILE A 44 3.65 -12.31 -9.10
CA ILE A 44 5.06 -12.33 -8.70
C ILE A 44 5.38 -13.74 -8.20
N THR A 45 6.33 -14.39 -8.85
CA THR A 45 6.83 -15.71 -8.47
C THR A 45 8.32 -15.61 -8.13
N PRO A 46 8.65 -15.42 -6.84
CA PRO A 46 10.03 -15.43 -6.37
C PRO A 46 10.68 -16.81 -6.53
N VAL A 47 12.01 -16.87 -6.45
CA VAL A 47 12.78 -18.12 -6.64
C VAL A 47 12.63 -19.07 -5.45
N ASP A 48 12.71 -18.55 -4.22
CA ASP A 48 12.77 -19.34 -2.98
C ASP A 48 11.64 -19.00 -1.99
N GLU A 49 10.59 -18.29 -2.45
CA GLU A 49 9.44 -17.89 -1.64
C GLU A 49 8.12 -18.21 -2.34
N PRO A 50 6.98 -18.26 -1.61
CA PRO A 50 5.67 -18.44 -2.23
C PRO A 50 5.35 -17.34 -3.25
N SER A 51 4.70 -17.75 -4.34
CA SER A 51 4.10 -16.81 -5.30
C SER A 51 2.96 -16.02 -4.65
N PHE A 52 2.79 -14.79 -5.11
CA PHE A 52 1.74 -13.90 -4.67
C PHE A 52 1.34 -12.94 -5.79
N SER A 53 0.24 -12.23 -5.61
CA SER A 53 -0.34 -11.35 -6.59
C SER A 53 -0.74 -10.01 -5.98
N VAL A 54 -0.60 -8.94 -6.78
CA VAL A 54 -1.13 -7.61 -6.47
C VAL A 54 -2.32 -7.34 -7.39
N CYS A 55 -3.50 -7.11 -6.82
CA CYS A 55 -4.73 -6.85 -7.57
C CYS A 55 -5.15 -5.39 -7.43
N PHE A 56 -5.45 -4.73 -8.55
CA PHE A 56 -5.80 -3.31 -8.57
C PHE A 56 -7.30 -3.10 -8.77
N TYR A 57 -7.91 -2.37 -7.84
CA TYR A 57 -9.32 -1.97 -7.85
C TYR A 57 -9.41 -0.45 -8.00
N PHE A 58 -9.13 0.01 -9.21
CA PHE A 58 -9.14 1.44 -9.53
C PHE A 58 -10.50 2.10 -9.32
N PRO A 59 -10.51 3.38 -8.93
CA PRO A 59 -9.36 4.21 -8.56
C PRO A 59 -8.97 4.11 -7.07
N HIS A 60 -9.60 3.24 -6.28
CA HIS A 60 -9.64 3.42 -4.83
C HIS A 60 -8.57 2.65 -4.06
N MET A 61 -8.31 1.40 -4.47
CA MET A 61 -7.46 0.51 -3.68
C MET A 61 -6.74 -0.54 -4.54
N ALA A 62 -5.73 -1.17 -3.93
CA ALA A 62 -5.16 -2.42 -4.39
C ALA A 62 -5.09 -3.42 -3.24
N SER A 63 -4.94 -4.70 -3.53
CA SER A 63 -4.70 -5.74 -2.52
C SER A 63 -3.46 -6.56 -2.86
N CYS A 64 -2.87 -7.20 -1.85
CA CYS A 64 -1.78 -8.17 -1.99
C CYS A 64 -2.01 -9.35 -1.04
N ASP A 65 -1.81 -10.56 -1.54
CA ASP A 65 -2.01 -11.84 -0.84
C ASP A 65 -0.71 -12.55 -0.43
N GLY A 66 0.43 -11.88 -0.58
CA GLY A 66 1.74 -12.40 -0.18
C GLY A 66 1.94 -12.48 1.34
N THR A 67 3.13 -12.87 1.77
CA THR A 67 3.53 -12.81 3.20
C THR A 67 3.57 -11.37 3.69
N THR A 68 3.63 -11.17 5.00
CA THR A 68 3.70 -9.82 5.61
C THR A 68 4.88 -9.01 5.07
N GLU A 69 6.04 -9.64 4.88
CA GLU A 69 7.23 -9.01 4.30
C GLU A 69 7.02 -8.65 2.81
N GLN A 70 6.44 -9.56 2.03
CA GLN A 70 6.12 -9.32 0.61
C GLN A 70 5.10 -8.16 0.48
N GLN A 71 4.10 -8.14 1.34
CA GLN A 71 3.10 -7.07 1.40
C GLN A 71 3.74 -5.71 1.72
N ALA A 72 4.68 -5.66 2.66
CA ALA A 72 5.41 -4.44 3.00
C ALA A 72 6.32 -3.97 1.84
N LEU A 73 7.04 -4.89 1.19
CA LEU A 73 7.88 -4.59 0.02
C LEU A 73 7.06 -4.02 -1.15
N VAL A 74 5.89 -4.61 -1.43
CA VAL A 74 4.97 -4.08 -2.43
C VAL A 74 4.49 -2.68 -2.05
N ALA A 75 4.15 -2.46 -0.78
CA ALA A 75 3.71 -1.15 -0.30
C ALA A 75 4.77 -0.07 -0.55
N LEU A 76 6.05 -0.38 -0.28
CA LEU A 76 7.16 0.53 -0.55
C LEU A 76 7.30 0.84 -2.04
N CYS A 77 7.25 -0.17 -2.91
CA CYS A 77 7.30 0.01 -4.36
C CYS A 77 6.14 0.87 -4.86
N MET A 78 4.93 0.59 -4.36
CA MET A 78 3.72 1.31 -4.73
C MET A 78 3.76 2.77 -4.26
N ALA A 79 4.19 3.01 -3.01
CA ALA A 79 4.30 4.35 -2.46
C ALA A 79 5.35 5.20 -3.19
N GLN A 80 6.48 4.60 -3.58
CA GLN A 80 7.50 5.28 -4.38
C GLN A 80 6.93 5.81 -5.70
N GLU A 81 6.15 5.00 -6.40
CA GLU A 81 5.53 5.41 -7.67
C GLU A 81 4.38 6.40 -7.43
N CYS A 82 3.45 6.13 -6.52
CA CYS A 82 2.34 7.04 -6.20
C CYS A 82 2.81 8.45 -5.81
N ARG A 83 3.93 8.58 -5.09
CA ARG A 83 4.48 9.89 -4.70
C ARG A 83 4.90 10.75 -5.90
N LYS A 84 5.32 10.15 -7.01
CA LYS A 84 5.63 10.91 -8.25
C LYS A 84 4.39 11.63 -8.80
N HIS A 85 3.21 11.16 -8.44
CA HIS A 85 1.91 11.74 -8.78
C HIS A 85 1.30 12.55 -7.61
N GLY A 86 2.05 12.79 -6.53
CA GLY A 86 1.57 13.50 -5.35
C GLY A 86 0.55 12.72 -4.52
N ILE A 87 0.51 11.39 -4.66
CA ILE A 87 -0.45 10.51 -3.98
C ILE A 87 0.27 9.76 -2.87
N ARG A 88 -0.30 9.81 -1.67
CA ARG A 88 0.09 9.00 -0.53
C ARG A 88 -0.82 7.79 -0.42
N ILE A 89 -0.27 6.69 0.07
CA ILE A 89 -1.01 5.46 0.34
C ILE A 89 -0.87 5.08 1.81
N VAL A 90 -1.80 4.27 2.29
CA VAL A 90 -1.68 3.54 3.54
C VAL A 90 -1.77 2.04 3.28
N MET A 91 -1.04 1.24 4.05
CA MET A 91 -1.35 -0.17 4.21
C MET A 91 -2.53 -0.29 5.17
N ALA A 92 -3.48 -1.18 4.87
CA ALA A 92 -4.61 -1.45 5.73
C ALA A 92 -4.84 -2.95 5.90
N SER A 93 -5.24 -3.37 7.10
CA SER A 93 -5.62 -4.76 7.36
C SER A 93 -6.73 -5.21 6.40
N ASP A 94 -6.90 -6.53 6.24
CA ASP A 94 -7.87 -7.08 5.26
C ASP A 94 -9.32 -6.67 5.55
N ASP A 95 -9.63 -6.40 6.82
CA ASP A 95 -10.91 -5.86 7.28
C ASP A 95 -10.95 -4.32 7.33
N ALA A 96 -9.88 -3.66 6.88
CA ALA A 96 -9.66 -2.22 6.93
C ALA A 96 -9.81 -1.60 8.32
N SER A 97 -9.66 -2.37 9.40
CA SER A 97 -9.77 -1.85 10.77
C SER A 97 -8.52 -1.11 11.25
N PHE A 98 -7.34 -1.48 10.75
CA PHE A 98 -6.08 -0.83 11.09
C PHE A 98 -5.34 -0.35 9.85
N VAL A 99 -4.68 0.79 9.97
CA VAL A 99 -3.91 1.43 8.90
C VAL A 99 -2.50 1.80 9.36
N CYS A 100 -1.54 1.67 8.46
CA CYS A 100 -0.17 2.13 8.62
C CYS A 100 0.18 3.03 7.43
N ALA A 101 0.58 4.27 7.70
CA ALA A 101 1.06 5.17 6.66
C ALA A 101 2.37 4.65 6.05
N VAL A 102 2.51 4.79 4.74
CA VAL A 102 3.76 4.48 4.04
C VAL A 102 4.45 5.80 3.68
N GLU A 103 5.50 6.13 4.42
CA GLU A 103 6.23 7.40 4.36
C GLU A 103 7.57 7.25 3.59
N GLU A 104 8.14 8.36 3.15
CA GLU A 104 9.40 8.34 2.41
C GLU A 104 10.55 7.92 3.32
N GLY A 105 11.33 6.94 2.88
CA GLY A 105 12.44 6.38 3.67
C GLY A 105 12.04 5.23 4.58
N ASP A 106 10.76 4.84 4.63
CA ASP A 106 10.32 3.65 5.36
C ASP A 106 11.02 2.39 4.84
N THR A 107 11.31 1.48 5.77
CA THR A 107 11.79 0.14 5.52
C THR A 107 10.70 -0.89 5.80
N VAL A 108 10.93 -2.15 5.42
CA VAL A 108 10.03 -3.25 5.78
C VAL A 108 9.84 -3.31 7.29
N ALA A 109 10.93 -3.19 8.08
CA ALA A 109 10.85 -3.27 9.53
C ALA A 109 9.92 -2.21 10.12
N ASP A 110 9.95 -0.98 9.57
CA ASP A 110 9.08 0.08 10.06
C ASP A 110 7.60 -0.20 9.73
N LEU A 111 7.30 -0.74 8.54
CA LEU A 111 5.93 -1.09 8.18
C LEU A 111 5.35 -2.26 9.00
N LEU A 112 6.21 -3.10 9.55
CA LEU A 112 5.84 -4.22 10.41
C LEU A 112 5.81 -3.86 11.90
N GLU A 113 6.18 -2.64 12.27
CA GLU A 113 6.16 -2.17 13.66
C GLU A 113 4.71 -1.95 14.13
N GLU A 114 4.26 -2.73 15.12
CA GLU A 114 2.88 -2.71 15.61
C GLU A 114 2.43 -1.31 16.08
N ASP A 115 3.32 -0.53 16.70
CA ASP A 115 3.00 0.81 17.23
C ASP A 115 2.64 1.82 16.13
N ARG A 116 3.03 1.56 14.88
CA ARG A 116 2.68 2.40 13.73
C ARG A 116 1.29 2.14 13.18
N TRP A 117 0.72 0.97 13.46
CA TRP A 117 -0.64 0.63 13.05
C TRP A 117 -1.66 1.33 13.96
N LYS A 118 -2.52 2.15 13.36
CA LYS A 118 -3.57 2.90 14.04
C LYS A 118 -4.93 2.35 13.67
N LEU A 119 -5.87 2.39 14.60
CA LEU A 119 -7.28 2.11 14.29
C LEU A 119 -7.74 3.12 13.24
N MET A 120 -8.39 2.64 12.19
CA MET A 120 -8.95 3.51 11.15
C MET A 120 -10.12 4.29 11.74
N ASP A 121 -10.03 5.63 11.73
CA ASP A 121 -11.14 6.48 12.17
C ASP A 121 -12.24 6.49 11.09
N THR A 122 -13.47 6.19 11.48
CA THR A 122 -14.62 6.03 10.57
C THR A 122 -15.34 7.34 10.24
N GLU A 123 -14.87 8.49 10.73
CA GLU A 123 -15.40 9.81 10.37
C GLU A 123 -14.87 10.26 8.99
N PHE A 124 -15.36 9.57 7.95
CA PHE A 124 -15.11 9.83 6.54
C PHE A 124 -15.76 11.15 6.07
N GLY A 125 -14.97 12.22 5.97
CA GLY A 125 -15.40 13.46 5.32
C GLY A 125 -14.35 14.56 5.42
N GLU A 126 -13.58 14.76 4.35
CA GLU A 126 -12.57 15.82 4.20
C GLU A 126 -11.31 15.69 5.07
N GLY A 127 -10.31 14.96 4.54
CA GLY A 127 -8.95 15.01 5.09
C GLY A 127 -8.27 13.65 5.14
N ASP A 128 -6.95 13.72 4.99
CA ASP A 128 -5.93 12.72 5.29
C ASP A 128 -6.41 11.56 6.22
N VAL A 129 -6.39 10.31 5.70
CA VAL A 129 -6.82 9.07 6.39
C VAL A 129 -6.13 8.82 7.75
N MET A 130 -5.07 9.57 8.09
CA MET A 130 -4.28 9.37 9.30
C MET A 130 -4.44 10.46 10.38
N GLN A 131 -5.45 11.33 10.31
CA GLN A 131 -5.64 12.31 11.40
C GLN A 131 -6.08 11.60 12.69
N SER A 132 -5.16 11.53 13.65
CA SER A 132 -5.48 11.26 15.05
C SER A 132 -6.31 12.42 15.61
N PRO A 133 -7.27 12.19 16.52
CA PRO A 133 -7.98 13.28 17.16
C PRO A 133 -6.96 14.12 17.93
N THR A 134 -6.93 15.42 17.66
CA THR A 134 -6.25 16.37 18.53
C THR A 134 -6.87 16.20 19.92
N ARG A 135 -6.11 15.58 20.82
CA ARG A 135 -6.48 15.43 22.22
C ARG A 135 -6.56 16.84 22.80
N THR A 136 -7.78 17.38 22.90
CA THR A 136 -8.06 18.62 23.61
C THR A 136 -7.95 18.36 25.10
N ASP A 137 -6.73 18.16 25.59
CA ASP A 137 -6.43 18.36 27.00
C ASP A 137 -6.28 19.87 27.21
N GLN A 138 -7.38 20.56 27.54
CA GLN A 138 -7.34 21.59 28.57
C GLN A 138 -8.74 21.89 29.12
N ARG A 139 -8.81 21.72 30.44
CA ARG A 139 -9.95 21.88 31.33
C ARG A 139 -10.33 23.35 31.45
N ASP A 140 -11.64 23.61 31.53
CA ASP A 140 -12.20 24.66 32.37
C ASP A 140 -12.82 24.01 33.61
#